data_AF-A0A933JM47-F1
#
_entry.id   AF-A0A933JM47-F1
#
_cell.length_a   1.000
_cell.length_b   1.000
_cell.length_c   1.000
_cell.angle_alpha   90.00
_cell.angle_beta   90.00
_cell.angle_gamma   90.00
#
_symmetry.space_group_name_H-M   'P 1'
#
loop_
_entity.id
_entity.type
_entity.pdbx_description
1 polymer ?
#
loop_
_entity_poly.entity_id
_entity_poly.type
_entity_poly.pdbx_seq_one_letter_code
_entity_poly.pdbx_strand_id
1 'polypeptide(L)'
;MSQKQRRETPEEKAEPAVDVFKALAKATRGLAFGPEFFLHWLGAFVRNQCPDPAAGLPKVHIHLASGDILDLCHIIGAAPCWIAVAVDEGAGPDGRQMRTELVPYQSIVRITIRNPDEGTPTIGFGGEPVRRVISAEEVLVRAAG
;
A
#
# COMPACT_ATOMS: atom_id res chain seq x y z
N MET A 1 -2.91 -35.81 -56.10
CA MET A 1 -3.30 -35.80 -54.67
C MET A 1 -2.24 -35.03 -53.90
N SER A 2 -2.56 -33.85 -53.38
CA SER A 2 -1.69 -33.16 -52.41
C SER A 2 -2.55 -32.17 -51.62
N GLN A 3 -2.94 -32.56 -50.40
CA GLN A 3 -3.72 -31.73 -49.49
C GLN A 3 -2.79 -30.75 -48.77
N LYS A 4 -2.96 -29.47 -49.08
CA LYS A 4 -2.24 -28.36 -48.46
C LYS A 4 -3.01 -27.94 -47.20
N GLN A 5 -2.67 -28.53 -46.05
CA GLN A 5 -3.21 -28.14 -44.74
C GLN A 5 -2.68 -26.75 -44.37
N ARG A 6 -3.55 -25.73 -44.48
CA ARG A 6 -3.37 -24.44 -43.83
C ARG A 6 -3.60 -24.64 -42.33
N ARG A 7 -2.55 -24.43 -41.54
CA ARG A 7 -2.67 -24.21 -40.09
C ARG A 7 -3.18 -22.78 -39.91
N GLU A 8 -4.43 -22.65 -39.48
CA GLU A 8 -4.97 -21.40 -38.97
C GLU A 8 -4.46 -21.24 -37.53
N THR A 9 -3.65 -20.22 -37.32
CA THR A 9 -3.23 -19.79 -35.98
C THR A 9 -4.43 -19.11 -35.33
N PRO A 10 -4.86 -19.49 -34.11
CA PRO A 10 -5.95 -18.80 -33.43
C PRO A 10 -5.54 -17.35 -33.16
N GLU A 11 -6.30 -16.40 -33.68
CA GLU A 11 -6.23 -14.99 -33.25
C GLU A 11 -6.58 -14.95 -31.76
N GLU A 12 -5.56 -14.84 -30.93
CA GLU A 12 -5.65 -14.49 -29.52
C GLU A 12 -6.28 -13.09 -29.43
N LYS A 13 -7.61 -13.03 -29.23
CA LYS A 13 -8.36 -11.79 -29.01
C LYS A 13 -7.80 -11.08 -27.79
N ALA A 14 -6.91 -10.13 -28.02
CA ALA A 14 -6.39 -9.23 -27.02
C ALA A 14 -7.47 -8.22 -26.60
N GLU A 15 -8.36 -8.61 -25.69
CA GLU A 15 -9.08 -7.66 -24.85
C GLU A 15 -9.10 -8.15 -23.40
N PRO A 16 -8.35 -7.48 -22.50
CA PRO A 16 -8.95 -7.19 -21.19
C PRO A 16 -8.48 -5.90 -20.50
N ALA A 17 -7.56 -5.10 -21.07
CA ALA A 17 -6.92 -4.02 -20.32
C ALA A 17 -7.90 -2.94 -19.81
N VAL A 18 -8.94 -2.62 -20.59
CA VAL A 18 -9.93 -1.58 -20.23
C VAL A 18 -10.88 -2.04 -19.11
N ASP A 19 -11.13 -3.34 -18.96
CA ASP A 19 -12.00 -3.88 -17.92
C ASP A 19 -11.32 -3.83 -16.53
N VAL A 20 -10.02 -4.13 -16.49
CA VAL A 20 -9.24 -4.10 -15.24
C VAL A 20 -9.25 -2.71 -14.60
N PHE A 21 -9.03 -1.63 -15.36
CA PHE A 21 -9.05 -0.28 -14.80
C PHE A 21 -10.44 0.12 -14.26
N LYS A 22 -11.52 -0.28 -14.94
CA LYS A 22 -12.88 -0.05 -14.45
C LYS A 22 -13.15 -0.84 -13.16
N ALA A 23 -12.71 -2.09 -13.09
CA ALA A 23 -12.83 -2.91 -11.90
C ALA A 23 -12.05 -2.32 -10.71
N LEU A 24 -10.82 -1.86 -10.94
CA LEU A 24 -10.01 -1.19 -9.91
C LEU A 24 -10.66 0.11 -9.44
N ALA A 25 -11.10 0.97 -10.37
CA ALA A 25 -11.76 2.24 -10.03
C ALA A 25 -13.06 2.02 -9.24
N LYS A 26 -13.83 0.97 -9.57
CA LYS A 26 -15.01 0.59 -8.79
C LYS A 26 -14.62 0.13 -7.38
N ALA A 27 -13.56 -0.67 -7.26
CA ALA A 27 -13.12 -1.23 -5.99
C ALA A 27 -12.50 -0.17 -5.06
N THR A 28 -11.93 0.90 -5.59
CA THR A 28 -11.44 2.05 -4.79
C THR A 28 -12.58 2.77 -4.06
N ARG A 29 -13.82 2.73 -4.56
CA ARG A 29 -14.93 3.53 -3.97
C ARG A 29 -15.17 3.12 -2.51
N GLY A 30 -14.86 4.03 -1.60
CA GLY A 30 -15.05 3.86 -0.16
C GLY A 30 -13.83 3.33 0.60
N LEU A 31 -12.72 3.03 -0.08
CA LEU A 31 -11.47 2.61 0.56
C LEU A 31 -10.48 3.77 0.60
N ALA A 32 -10.06 4.18 1.79
CA ALA A 32 -9.02 5.21 1.97
C ALA A 32 -7.69 4.80 1.31
N PHE A 33 -7.37 3.50 1.36
CA PHE A 33 -6.15 2.91 0.79
C PHE A 33 -6.50 1.84 -0.25
N GLY A 34 -7.27 2.21 -1.28
CA GLY A 34 -7.61 1.33 -2.40
C GLY A 34 -6.53 1.22 -3.48
N PRO A 35 -6.78 0.48 -4.57
CA PRO A 35 -5.81 0.32 -5.65
C PRO A 35 -5.28 1.63 -6.22
N GLU A 36 -6.15 2.63 -6.37
CA GLU A 36 -5.77 3.94 -6.91
C GLU A 36 -4.72 4.64 -6.04
N PHE A 37 -4.84 4.54 -4.71
CA PHE A 37 -3.86 5.08 -3.78
C PHE A 37 -2.47 4.52 -4.08
N PHE A 38 -2.35 3.20 -4.17
CA PHE A 38 -1.06 2.54 -4.36
C PHE A 38 -0.47 2.77 -5.76
N LEU A 39 -1.31 2.79 -6.80
CA LEU A 39 -0.86 2.92 -8.18
C LEU A 39 -0.51 4.36 -8.58
N HIS A 40 -1.18 5.36 -8.00
CA HIS A 40 -1.03 6.75 -8.45
C HIS A 40 -0.49 7.68 -7.36
N TRP A 41 -1.05 7.57 -6.15
CA TRP A 41 -0.83 8.57 -5.10
C TRP A 41 0.41 8.28 -4.27
N LEU A 42 0.66 7.02 -3.90
CA LEU A 42 1.77 6.64 -3.03
C LEU A 42 3.12 7.09 -3.60
N GLY A 43 3.37 6.82 -4.89
CA GLY A 43 4.60 7.26 -5.55
C GLY A 43 4.75 8.78 -5.58
N ALA A 44 3.66 9.53 -5.73
CA ALA A 44 3.69 10.99 -5.67
C ALA A 44 4.01 11.49 -4.26
N PHE A 45 3.40 10.92 -3.22
CA PHE A 45 3.70 11.26 -1.84
C PHE A 45 5.15 10.94 -1.46
N VAL A 46 5.65 9.78 -1.89
CA VAL A 46 7.04 9.36 -1.67
C VAL A 46 8.01 10.38 -2.28
N ARG A 47 7.81 10.80 -3.54
CA ARG A 47 8.65 11.81 -4.20
C ARG A 47 8.55 13.19 -3.56
N ASN A 48 7.36 13.58 -3.12
CA ASN A 48 7.17 14.88 -2.48
C ASN A 48 7.84 14.95 -1.09
N GLN A 49 7.87 13.84 -0.35
CA GLN A 49 8.53 13.76 0.96
C GLN A 49 10.04 13.49 0.86
N CYS A 50 10.49 12.92 -0.25
CA CYS A 50 11.89 12.63 -0.51
C CYS A 50 12.26 13.11 -1.92
N PRO A 51 12.55 14.42 -2.08
CA PRO A 51 12.84 15.01 -3.38
C PRO A 51 14.20 14.58 -3.95
N ASP A 52 15.14 14.16 -3.09
CA ASP A 52 16.45 13.64 -3.48
C ASP A 52 16.57 12.14 -3.18
N PRO A 53 16.40 11.26 -4.18
CA PRO A 53 16.54 9.81 -4.00
C PRO A 53 18.00 9.37 -3.76
N ALA A 54 18.99 10.25 -4.00
CA ALA A 54 20.39 9.95 -3.71
C ALA A 54 20.73 10.11 -2.21
N ALA A 55 19.92 10.88 -1.46
CA ALA A 55 20.07 11.02 -0.02
C ALA A 55 19.67 9.72 0.72
N GLY A 56 18.59 9.08 0.27
CA GLY A 56 18.17 7.79 0.78
C GLY A 56 16.77 7.43 0.31
N LEU A 57 16.46 6.13 0.28
CA LEU A 57 15.10 5.69 -0.03
C LEU A 57 14.21 5.84 1.21
N PRO A 58 13.04 6.51 1.10
CA PRO A 58 12.14 6.62 2.23
C PRO A 58 11.56 5.26 2.58
N LYS A 59 11.40 5.02 3.89
CA LYS A 59 10.69 3.85 4.40
C LYS A 59 9.20 4.07 4.36
N VAL A 60 8.47 3.14 3.75
CA VAL A 60 7.01 3.19 3.71
C VAL A 60 6.46 2.10 4.61
N HIS A 61 5.78 2.47 5.68
CA HIS A 61 5.17 1.52 6.60
C HIS A 61 3.67 1.40 6.33
N ILE A 62 3.19 0.17 6.14
CA ILE A 62 1.78 -0.16 6.06
C ILE A 62 1.34 -0.71 7.41
N HIS A 63 0.43 -0.03 8.08
CA HIS A 63 -0.13 -0.47 9.36
C HIS A 63 -1.44 -1.23 9.10
N LEU A 64 -1.52 -2.44 9.65
CA LEU A 64 -2.69 -3.30 9.52
C LEU A 64 -3.58 -3.21 10.77
N ALA A 65 -4.87 -3.54 10.61
CA ALA A 65 -5.84 -3.60 11.70
C ALA A 65 -5.49 -4.66 12.76
N SER A 66 -4.68 -5.67 12.39
CA SER A 66 -4.12 -6.65 13.34
C SER A 66 -3.11 -6.03 14.32
N GLY A 67 -2.60 -4.84 14.03
CA GLY A 67 -1.49 -4.21 14.74
C GLY A 67 -0.13 -4.42 14.07
N ASP A 68 -0.05 -5.30 13.06
CA ASP A 68 1.19 -5.53 12.32
C ASP A 68 1.60 -4.29 11.51
N ILE A 69 2.92 -4.17 11.31
CA ILE A 69 3.51 -3.11 10.50
C ILE A 69 4.41 -3.75 9.45
N LEU A 70 4.13 -3.49 8.18
CA LEU A 70 4.92 -3.97 7.05
C LEU A 70 5.82 -2.84 6.54
N ASP A 71 7.14 -3.09 6.47
CA ASP A 71 8.10 -2.18 5.82
C ASP A 71 8.09 -2.46 4.31
N LEU A 72 7.37 -1.64 3.54
CA LEU A 72 7.16 -1.81 2.11
C LEU A 72 8.41 -1.47 1.32
N CYS A 73 8.92 -2.45 0.56
CA CYS A 73 9.97 -2.23 -0.43
C CYS A 73 9.42 -1.76 -1.77
N HIS A 74 8.51 -2.52 -2.36
CA HIS A 74 7.85 -2.18 -3.63
C HIS A 74 6.51 -2.92 -3.78
N ILE A 75 5.66 -2.37 -4.64
CA ILE A 75 4.39 -2.99 -5.01
C ILE A 75 4.68 -3.99 -6.13
N ILE A 76 4.29 -5.25 -5.92
CA ILE A 76 4.40 -6.31 -6.92
C ILE A 76 3.21 -6.24 -7.88
N GLY A 77 2.02 -6.00 -7.34
CA GLY A 77 0.80 -5.88 -8.15
C GLY A 77 -0.41 -5.49 -7.31
N ALA A 78 -1.44 -4.99 -7.98
CA ALA A 78 -2.69 -4.58 -7.36
C ALA A 78 -3.87 -5.33 -8.00
N ALA A 79 -4.76 -5.86 -7.15
CA ALA A 79 -6.03 -6.45 -7.55
C ALA A 79 -7.18 -5.60 -6.98
N PRO A 80 -8.46 -5.88 -7.31
CA PRO A 80 -9.59 -5.09 -6.81
C PRO A 80 -9.72 -5.05 -5.28
N CYS A 81 -9.43 -6.14 -4.56
CA CYS A 81 -9.64 -6.22 -3.11
C CYS A 81 -8.36 -6.38 -2.27
N TRP A 82 -7.21 -6.55 -2.90
CA TRP A 82 -5.92 -6.72 -2.23
C TRP A 82 -4.76 -6.16 -3.04
N ILE A 83 -3.62 -5.97 -2.38
CA ILE A 83 -2.34 -5.61 -2.99
C ILE A 83 -1.26 -6.62 -2.64
N ALA A 84 -0.47 -7.02 -3.64
CA ALA A 84 0.75 -7.80 -3.45
C ALA A 84 1.91 -6.84 -3.24
N VAL A 85 2.59 -6.98 -2.11
CA VAL A 85 3.73 -6.13 -1.73
C VAL A 85 4.92 -6.98 -1.36
N ALA A 86 6.12 -6.48 -1.69
CA ALA A 86 7.35 -7.01 -1.15
C ALA A 86 7.69 -6.26 0.14
N VAL A 87 7.85 -7.00 1.24
CA VAL A 87 8.09 -6.47 2.59
C VAL A 87 9.53 -6.77 3.00
N ASP A 88 10.22 -5.78 3.57
CA ASP A 88 11.54 -5.94 4.17
C ASP A 88 11.44 -6.62 5.53
N GLU A 89 12.17 -7.72 5.72
CA GLU A 89 12.30 -8.40 7.02
C GLU A 89 13.61 -8.03 7.72
N GLY A 90 14.39 -7.12 7.13
CA GLY A 90 15.67 -6.68 7.66
C GLY A 90 16.84 -7.49 7.12
N ALA A 91 17.98 -7.37 7.80
CA ALA A 91 19.21 -8.06 7.43
C ALA A 91 19.21 -9.49 8.01
N GLY A 92 19.31 -10.48 7.13
CA GLY A 92 19.60 -11.87 7.46
C GLY A 92 21.06 -12.25 7.16
N PRO A 93 21.44 -13.52 7.42
CA PRO A 93 22.81 -14.00 7.20
C PRO A 93 23.29 -13.88 5.75
N ASP A 94 22.37 -13.96 4.79
CA ASP A 94 22.64 -13.85 3.34
C ASP A 94 22.35 -12.45 2.78
N GLY A 95 22.15 -11.45 3.64
CA GLY A 95 21.79 -10.09 3.25
C GLY A 95 20.32 -9.77 3.49
N ARG A 96 19.79 -8.80 2.72
CA ARG A 96 18.41 -8.29 2.90
C ARG A 96 17.39 -9.38 2.61
N GLN A 97 16.55 -9.70 3.59
CA GLN A 97 15.47 -10.67 3.44
C GLN A 97 14.17 -9.96 3.08
N MET A 98 13.45 -10.53 2.12
CA MET A 98 12.18 -9.99 1.66
C MET A 98 11.16 -11.12 1.57
N ARG A 99 9.92 -10.80 1.95
CA ARG A 99 8.77 -11.69 1.73
C ARG A 99 7.68 -11.00 0.94
N THR A 100 6.86 -11.79 0.27
CA THR A 100 5.67 -11.31 -0.44
C THR A 100 4.46 -11.41 0.47
N GLU A 101 3.72 -10.33 0.61
CA GLU A 101 2.47 -10.27 1.37
C GLU A 101 1.30 -9.89 0.46
N LEU A 102 0.18 -10.59 0.62
CA LEU A 102 -1.10 -10.26 0.00
C LEU A 102 -1.98 -9.56 1.02
N VAL A 103 -2.10 -8.25 0.91
CA VAL A 103 -2.74 -7.40 1.91
C VAL A 103 -4.11 -6.96 1.42
N PRO A 104 -5.22 -7.36 2.07
CA PRO A 104 -6.54 -6.82 1.77
C PRO A 104 -6.57 -5.31 2.07
N TYR A 105 -7.07 -4.48 1.16
CA TYR A 105 -7.08 -3.02 1.37
C TYR A 105 -7.83 -2.60 2.65
N GLN A 106 -8.94 -3.29 2.95
CA GLN A 106 -9.75 -3.05 4.14
C GLN A 106 -8.99 -3.33 5.46
N SER A 107 -7.90 -4.08 5.42
CA SER A 107 -7.07 -4.33 6.59
C SER A 107 -6.09 -3.18 6.87
N ILE A 108 -5.88 -2.29 5.91
CA ILE A 108 -4.92 -1.19 6.03
C ILE A 108 -5.58 -0.03 6.77
N VAL A 109 -5.02 0.32 7.92
CA VAL A 109 -5.57 1.40 8.77
C VAL A 109 -4.77 2.68 8.66
N ARG A 110 -3.49 2.61 8.28
CA ARG A 110 -2.61 3.76 8.13
C ARG A 110 -1.43 3.44 7.23
N ILE A 111 -0.96 4.45 6.49
CA ILE A 111 0.32 4.39 5.77
C ILE A 111 1.19 5.56 6.25
N THR A 112 2.46 5.27 6.56
CA THR A 112 3.44 6.25 7.01
C THR A 112 4.64 6.24 6.07
N ILE A 113 5.13 7.42 5.68
CA ILE A 113 6.35 7.57 4.88
C ILE A 113 7.38 8.28 5.76
N ARG A 114 8.58 7.72 5.90
CA ARG A 114 9.65 8.26 6.74
C ARG A 114 10.93 8.44 5.92
N ASN A 115 11.59 9.58 6.08
CA ASN A 115 12.92 9.78 5.55
C ASN A 115 13.96 9.16 6.53
N PRO A 116 14.85 8.26 6.08
CA PRO A 116 15.86 7.66 6.95
C PRO A 116 16.86 8.68 7.54
N ASP A 117 17.11 9.81 6.86
CA ASP A 117 18.09 10.81 7.28
C ASP A 117 17.54 11.81 8.31
N GLU A 118 16.22 11.89 8.44
CA GLU A 118 15.59 12.57 9.57
C GLU A 118 15.71 11.65 10.78
N GLY A 119 16.82 11.80 11.52
CA GLY A 119 17.00 11.19 12.84
C GLY A 119 15.68 11.26 13.62
N THR A 120 15.28 10.11 14.18
CA THR A 120 13.97 9.81 14.76
C THR A 120 12.98 10.98 14.69
N PRO A 121 12.02 11.02 13.75
CA PRO A 121 11.02 12.07 13.77
C PRO A 121 10.27 11.96 15.08
N THR A 122 10.63 12.81 16.04
CA THR A 122 9.79 13.14 17.16
C THR A 122 8.55 13.71 16.51
N ILE A 123 7.47 12.93 16.45
CA ILE A 123 6.13 13.50 16.42
C ILE A 123 5.94 14.16 17.79
N GLY A 124 6.63 15.28 17.97
CA GLY A 124 6.34 16.24 19.00
C GLY A 124 5.17 17.06 18.47
N PHE A 125 3.96 16.69 18.87
CA PHE A 125 3.20 17.77 19.49
C PHE A 125 4.08 18.21 20.65
N GLY A 126 4.56 19.45 20.65
CA GLY A 126 5.29 20.03 21.79
C GLY A 126 4.37 20.19 22.99
N GLY A 127 3.88 19.08 23.52
CA GLY A 127 2.93 18.95 24.62
C GLY A 127 2.84 17.48 24.96
N GLU A 128 2.82 17.18 26.25
CA GLU A 128 2.88 15.84 26.86
C GLU A 128 2.22 14.70 26.07
N PRO A 129 2.74 13.45 26.21
CA PRO A 129 2.18 12.27 25.56
C PRO A 129 0.67 12.18 25.83
N VAL A 130 -0.14 12.33 24.79
CA VAL A 130 -1.60 12.20 24.89
C VAL A 130 -1.94 10.74 25.13
N ARG A 131 -1.91 10.34 26.40
CA ARG A 131 -2.65 9.19 26.92
C ARG A 131 -4.12 9.59 27.06
N ARG A 132 -4.86 9.63 25.96
CA ARG A 132 -6.32 9.51 26.05
C ARG A 132 -6.92 9.05 24.72
N VAL A 133 -7.17 7.75 24.65
CA VAL A 133 -8.25 7.21 23.82
C VAL A 133 -9.53 7.73 24.45
N ILE A 134 -10.26 8.60 23.74
CA ILE A 134 -11.60 8.99 24.15
C ILE A 134 -12.46 7.74 23.94
N SER A 135 -12.86 7.09 25.03
CA SER A 135 -13.83 6.00 24.97
C SER A 135 -15.20 6.57 24.57
N ALA A 136 -15.95 5.84 23.75
CA ALA A 136 -17.28 6.26 23.29
C ALA A 136 -18.25 6.58 24.44
N GLU A 137 -17.98 6.06 25.64
CA GLU A 137 -18.76 6.29 26.85
C GLU A 137 -18.65 7.75 27.38
N GLU A 138 -17.50 8.43 27.20
CA GLU A 138 -17.32 9.84 27.64
C GLU A 138 -18.11 10.84 26.77
N VAL A 139 -18.47 10.48 25.54
CA VAL A 139 -19.24 11.35 24.63
C VAL A 139 -20.74 11.35 24.97
N LEU A 140 -21.27 10.21 25.41
CA LEU A 140 -22.70 10.08 25.77
C LEU A 140 -23.05 10.84 27.06
N VAL A 141 -22.14 10.92 28.03
CA VAL A 141 -22.36 11.66 29.29
C VAL A 141 -22.43 13.18 29.06
N ARG A 142 -21.73 13.70 28.06
CA ARG A 142 -21.76 15.13 27.71
C ARG A 142 -22.96 15.55 26.86
N ALA A 143 -23.66 14.61 26.24
CA ALA A 143 -24.86 14.88 25.44
C ALA A 143 -26.17 14.80 26.26
N ALA A 144 -26.11 14.32 27.51
CA ALA A 144 -27.27 14.07 28.36
C ALA A 144 -27.44 15.07 29.52
N GLY A 145 -26.63 16.14 29.57
CA GLY A 145 -26.74 17.23 30.55
C GLY A 145 -26.67 18.59 29.86
#